data_AF-A0A536Q511-F1
#
_entry.id   AF-A0A536Q511-F1
#
_cell.length_a   1.000
_cell.length_b   1.000
_cell.length_c   1.000
_cell.angle_alpha   90.00
_cell.angle_beta   90.00
_cell.angle_gamma   90.00
#
_symmetry.space_group_name_H-M   'P 1'
#
loop_
_entity.id
_entity.type
_entity.pdbx_description
1 polymer ?
#
loop_
_entity_poly.entity_id
_entity_poly.type
_entity_poly.pdbx_seq_one_letter_code
_entity_poly.pdbx_strand_id
1 'polypeptide(L)'
;MRYLRKRRRQRKQKLVELHGGCCEDCGYNKSLAALEFHHRNAETKDFGLGNFNGSWERLLEEAAKCDLLCANCHRIRHALQFVGGQAEQMTLVGPRKKAGAVAYMGGSCTGCNEVTLPAVLEFHHRDATEKEFGISRDGMVRPWEKILAELAKCVMLCANCHREVHAGVRQIEGRQGLILPPIEIAASPAA
;
A
#
# COMPACT_ATOMS: atom_id res chain seq x y z
N MET A 1 0.90 -25.35 2.48
CA MET A 1 1.37 -23.95 2.28
C MET A 1 1.49 -23.52 0.80
N ARG A 2 2.17 -24.25 -0.11
CA ARG A 2 2.32 -23.85 -1.54
C ARG A 2 1.04 -23.93 -2.38
N TYR A 3 0.19 -24.95 -2.15
CA TYR A 3 -1.08 -25.16 -2.86
C TYR A 3 -2.08 -24.02 -2.67
N LEU A 4 -2.26 -23.54 -1.42
CA LEU A 4 -3.18 -22.44 -1.11
C LEU A 4 -2.76 -21.12 -1.80
N ARG A 5 -1.45 -20.84 -1.87
CA ARG A 5 -0.93 -19.67 -2.60
C ARG A 5 -1.25 -19.74 -4.09
N LYS A 6 -1.06 -20.91 -4.73
CA LYS A 6 -1.40 -21.14 -6.14
C LYS A 6 -2.91 -20.95 -6.38
N ARG A 7 -3.75 -21.57 -5.56
CA ARG A 7 -5.22 -21.48 -5.66
C ARG A 7 -5.71 -20.03 -5.51
N ARG A 8 -5.18 -19.28 -4.53
CA ARG A 8 -5.54 -17.86 -4.34
C ARG A 8 -5.15 -17.00 -5.53
N ARG A 9 -3.95 -17.20 -6.09
CA ARG A 9 -3.49 -16.48 -7.29
C ARG A 9 -4.39 -16.77 -8.49
N GLN A 10 -4.76 -18.04 -8.71
CA GLN A 10 -5.66 -18.43 -9.80
C GLN A 10 -7.06 -17.83 -9.64
N ARG A 11 -7.61 -17.87 -8.43
CA ARG A 11 -8.92 -17.25 -8.13
C ARG A 11 -8.88 -15.74 -8.35
N LYS A 12 -7.83 -15.07 -7.86
CA LYS A 12 -7.64 -13.62 -8.07
C LYS A 12 -7.59 -13.28 -9.56
N GLN A 13 -6.81 -14.03 -10.36
CA GLN A 13 -6.73 -13.82 -11.80
C GLN A 13 -8.11 -13.90 -12.47
N LYS A 14 -8.88 -14.96 -12.19
CA LYS A 14 -10.23 -15.12 -12.73
C LYS A 14 -11.18 -13.98 -12.32
N LEU A 15 -11.16 -13.58 -11.05
CA LEU A 15 -11.99 -12.46 -10.60
C LEU A 15 -11.60 -11.17 -11.33
N VAL A 16 -10.31 -10.92 -11.50
CA VAL A 16 -9.81 -9.73 -12.22
C VAL A 16 -10.29 -9.72 -13.67
N GLU A 17 -10.22 -10.86 -14.36
CA GLU A 17 -10.74 -10.99 -15.73
C GLU A 17 -12.24 -10.70 -15.80
N LEU A 18 -13.02 -11.20 -14.84
CA LEU A 18 -14.46 -10.93 -14.76
C LEU A 18 -14.81 -9.46 -14.48
N HIS A 19 -13.87 -8.69 -13.90
CA HIS A 19 -14.04 -7.26 -13.60
C HIS A 19 -13.29 -6.37 -14.60
N GLY A 20 -13.08 -6.86 -15.84
CA GLY A 20 -12.52 -6.06 -16.94
C GLY A 20 -11.00 -6.01 -17.01
N GLY A 21 -10.27 -6.63 -16.07
CA GLY A 21 -8.83 -6.81 -16.13
C GLY A 21 -7.98 -5.55 -15.85
N CYS A 22 -8.60 -4.42 -15.55
CA CYS A 22 -7.92 -3.15 -15.30
C CYS A 22 -8.58 -2.37 -14.14
N CYS A 23 -7.84 -1.38 -13.62
CA CYS A 23 -8.37 -0.43 -12.65
C CYS A 23 -9.50 0.41 -13.26
N GLU A 24 -10.67 0.44 -12.63
CA GLU A 24 -11.82 1.24 -13.07
C GLU A 24 -11.53 2.76 -13.06
N ASP A 25 -10.69 3.24 -12.13
CA ASP A 25 -10.40 4.67 -12.00
C ASP A 25 -9.35 5.20 -12.99
N CYS A 26 -8.37 4.38 -13.36
CA CYS A 26 -7.19 4.86 -14.10
C CYS A 26 -6.69 3.92 -15.21
N GLY A 27 -7.36 2.80 -15.44
CA GLY A 27 -7.00 1.83 -16.48
C GLY A 27 -5.74 1.01 -16.21
N TYR A 28 -5.09 1.15 -15.05
CA TYR A 28 -3.89 0.36 -14.71
C TYR A 28 -4.19 -1.15 -14.82
N ASN A 29 -3.39 -1.86 -15.63
CA ASN A 29 -3.55 -3.29 -15.91
C ASN A 29 -2.20 -4.05 -15.96
N LYS A 30 -1.10 -3.42 -15.51
CA LYS A 30 0.25 -3.94 -15.70
C LYS A 30 0.61 -5.11 -14.78
N SER A 31 -0.01 -5.20 -13.59
CA SER A 31 0.30 -6.24 -12.62
C SER A 31 -0.94 -6.70 -11.84
N LEU A 32 -1.20 -8.01 -11.87
CA LEU A 32 -2.20 -8.64 -11.02
C LEU A 32 -1.92 -8.39 -9.54
N ALA A 33 -0.65 -8.24 -9.14
CA ALA A 33 -0.29 -8.02 -7.75
C ALA A 33 -0.81 -6.68 -7.22
N ALA A 34 -0.76 -5.64 -8.06
CA ALA A 34 -1.18 -4.29 -7.73
C ALA A 34 -2.68 -4.04 -7.87
N LEU A 35 -3.46 -4.99 -8.44
CA LEU A 35 -4.92 -4.88 -8.47
C LEU A 35 -5.54 -5.38 -7.15
N GLU A 36 -6.44 -4.59 -6.57
CA GLU A 36 -7.15 -4.83 -5.30
C GLU A 36 -8.66 -4.64 -5.53
N PHE A 37 -9.48 -5.43 -4.82
CA PHE A 37 -10.94 -5.31 -4.87
C PHE A 37 -11.41 -4.38 -3.77
N HIS A 38 -12.09 -3.31 -4.16
CA HIS A 38 -12.61 -2.28 -3.27
C HIS A 38 -14.10 -2.48 -3.05
N HIS A 39 -14.53 -2.76 -1.83
CA HIS A 39 -15.96 -2.83 -1.52
C HIS A 39 -16.63 -1.46 -1.65
N ARG A 40 -17.67 -1.36 -2.50
CA ARG A 40 -18.45 -0.12 -2.67
C ARG A 40 -19.11 0.35 -1.37
N ASN A 41 -19.60 -0.59 -0.57
CA ASN A 41 -20.11 -0.33 0.77
C ASN A 41 -19.52 -1.35 1.75
N ALA A 42 -18.74 -0.85 2.71
CA ALA A 42 -18.06 -1.66 3.72
C ALA A 42 -19.01 -2.38 4.69
N GLU A 43 -20.27 -1.93 4.82
CA GLU A 43 -21.29 -2.56 5.68
C GLU A 43 -21.95 -3.77 5.01
N THR A 44 -21.92 -3.84 3.68
CA THR A 44 -22.52 -4.94 2.89
C THR A 44 -21.57 -6.11 2.62
N LYS A 45 -20.31 -5.98 3.05
CA LYS A 45 -19.29 -7.01 2.84
C LYS A 45 -19.50 -8.17 3.81
N ASP A 46 -19.45 -9.38 3.29
CA ASP A 46 -19.50 -10.58 4.14
C ASP A 46 -18.09 -10.97 4.58
N PHE A 47 -17.09 -10.77 3.72
CA PHE A 47 -15.70 -11.12 4.00
C PHE A 47 -14.70 -10.46 3.04
N GLY A 48 -13.43 -10.43 3.43
CA GLY A 48 -12.34 -9.98 2.54
C GLY A 48 -11.95 -11.04 1.50
N LEU A 49 -11.96 -10.65 0.22
CA LEU A 49 -11.65 -11.54 -0.91
C LEU A 49 -10.23 -12.14 -0.87
N GLY A 50 -9.26 -11.44 -0.25
CA GLY A 50 -7.84 -11.85 -0.26
C GLY A 50 -7.51 -13.14 0.52
N ASN A 51 -8.30 -13.46 1.56
CA ASN A 51 -8.04 -14.60 2.44
C ASN A 51 -9.15 -15.66 2.44
N PHE A 52 -10.23 -15.43 1.70
CA PHE A 52 -11.36 -16.35 1.65
C PHE A 52 -10.99 -17.71 1.02
N ASN A 53 -11.30 -18.79 1.74
CA ASN A 53 -10.97 -20.16 1.33
C ASN A 53 -12.22 -21.00 0.98
N GLY A 54 -13.42 -20.40 0.93
CA GLY A 54 -14.70 -21.08 0.68
C GLY A 54 -14.99 -21.41 -0.79
N SER A 55 -16.27 -21.60 -1.11
CA SER A 55 -16.76 -21.96 -2.45
C SER A 55 -16.48 -20.86 -3.48
N TRP A 56 -16.55 -21.20 -4.77
CA TRP A 56 -16.29 -20.22 -5.83
C TRP A 56 -17.47 -19.27 -5.99
N GLU A 57 -18.69 -19.77 -5.80
CA GLU A 57 -19.96 -19.07 -5.94
C GLU A 57 -20.05 -17.93 -4.92
N ARG A 58 -19.78 -18.21 -3.63
CA ARG A 58 -19.74 -17.19 -2.60
C ARG A 58 -18.67 -16.13 -2.86
N LEU A 59 -17.53 -16.55 -3.41
CA LEU A 59 -16.45 -15.63 -3.76
C LEU A 59 -16.87 -14.69 -4.91
N LEU A 60 -17.64 -15.20 -5.88
CA LEU A 60 -18.21 -14.39 -6.96
C LEU A 60 -19.27 -13.41 -6.45
N GLU A 61 -20.18 -13.88 -5.59
CA GLU A 61 -21.22 -13.04 -4.97
C GLU A 61 -20.59 -11.87 -4.21
N GLU A 62 -19.55 -12.13 -3.43
CA GLU A 62 -18.84 -11.08 -2.70
C GLU A 62 -18.03 -10.17 -3.63
N ALA A 63 -17.40 -10.72 -4.67
CA ALA A 63 -16.66 -9.93 -5.64
C ALA A 63 -17.57 -8.99 -6.43
N ALA A 64 -18.81 -9.41 -6.72
CA ALA A 64 -19.79 -8.58 -7.41
C ALA A 64 -20.15 -7.29 -6.64
N LYS A 65 -19.85 -7.20 -5.34
CA LYS A 65 -20.03 -5.99 -4.50
C LYS A 65 -18.82 -5.03 -4.56
N CYS A 66 -17.78 -5.41 -5.29
CA CYS A 66 -16.51 -4.69 -5.34
C CYS A 66 -16.29 -4.00 -6.69
N ASP A 67 -15.47 -2.96 -6.65
CA ASP A 67 -14.86 -2.33 -7.81
C ASP A 67 -13.40 -2.80 -7.92
N LEU A 68 -12.93 -3.05 -9.13
CA LEU A 68 -11.55 -3.46 -9.38
C LEU A 68 -10.65 -2.23 -9.52
N LEU A 69 -9.73 -2.02 -8.58
CA LEU A 69 -8.86 -0.84 -8.55
C LEU A 69 -7.39 -1.24 -8.47
N CYS A 70 -6.48 -0.39 -8.96
CA CYS A 70 -5.08 -0.51 -8.57
C CYS A 70 -4.91 -0.08 -7.12
N ALA A 71 -3.88 -0.58 -6.44
CA ALA A 71 -3.62 -0.34 -5.03
C ALA A 71 -3.51 1.16 -4.73
N ASN A 72 -2.96 1.98 -5.62
CA ASN A 72 -2.95 3.44 -5.46
C ASN A 72 -4.38 4.02 -5.41
N CYS A 73 -5.19 3.74 -6.43
CA CYS A 73 -6.59 4.21 -6.51
C CYS A 73 -7.44 3.67 -5.34
N HIS A 74 -7.22 2.41 -4.94
CA HIS A 74 -7.87 1.80 -3.79
C HIS A 74 -7.61 2.58 -2.49
N ARG A 75 -6.36 3.02 -2.25
CA ARG A 75 -6.02 3.86 -1.08
C ARG A 75 -6.67 5.23 -1.17
N ILE A 76 -6.66 5.84 -2.36
CA ILE A 76 -7.30 7.14 -2.60
C ILE A 76 -8.81 7.03 -2.30
N ARG A 77 -9.50 6.02 -2.82
CA ARG A 77 -10.93 5.82 -2.57
C ARG A 77 -11.22 5.62 -1.09
N HIS A 78 -10.44 4.82 -0.36
CA HIS A 78 -10.61 4.74 1.09
C HIS A 78 -10.41 6.09 1.77
N ALA A 79 -9.38 6.86 1.39
CA ALA A 79 -9.17 8.19 1.96
C ALA A 79 -10.33 9.16 1.69
N LEU A 80 -11.00 9.04 0.54
CA LEU A 80 -12.13 9.89 0.14
C LEU A 80 -13.49 9.43 0.70
N GLN A 81 -13.72 8.13 0.87
CA GLN A 81 -15.01 7.57 1.30
C GLN A 81 -15.31 7.74 2.79
N PHE A 82 -14.32 8.04 3.63
CA PHE A 82 -14.56 8.36 5.05
C PHE A 82 -15.32 9.69 5.27
N VAL A 83 -15.66 10.44 4.21
CA VAL A 83 -16.43 11.69 4.26
C VAL A 83 -17.94 11.48 4.52
N GLY A 84 -18.43 10.24 4.53
CA GLY A 84 -19.86 9.92 4.70
C GLY A 84 -20.30 9.43 6.09
N GLY A 85 -19.54 9.68 7.16
CA GLY A 85 -19.79 9.04 8.46
C GLY A 85 -19.74 9.92 9.69
N GLN A 86 -18.66 10.68 9.93
CA GLN A 86 -18.56 11.69 10.99
C GLN A 86 -17.50 12.74 10.59
N ALA A 87 -17.84 14.02 10.78
CA ALA A 87 -17.05 15.15 10.34
C ALA A 87 -15.89 15.47 11.30
N GLU A 88 -14.66 15.14 10.90
CA GLU A 88 -13.49 15.87 11.36
C GLU A 88 -12.45 15.96 10.24
N GLN A 89 -11.72 17.08 10.23
CA GLN A 89 -11.15 17.73 9.05
C GLN A 89 -10.16 16.89 8.22
N MET A 90 -10.29 17.07 6.91
CA MET A 90 -9.39 16.71 5.82
C MET A 90 -7.90 16.74 6.20
N THR A 91 -7.24 15.60 6.13
CA THR A 91 -5.86 15.56 5.66
C THR A 91 -5.70 14.39 4.68
N LEU A 92 -5.43 14.70 3.41
CA LEU A 92 -4.86 13.74 2.43
C LEU A 92 -3.44 13.28 2.82
N VAL A 93 -3.01 13.74 4.00
CA VAL A 93 -1.77 13.49 4.70
C VAL A 93 -2.14 12.58 5.86
N GLY A 94 -1.56 11.38 5.96
CA GLY A 94 -1.82 10.48 7.09
C GLY A 94 -1.42 11.09 8.45
N PRO A 95 -1.41 10.30 9.54
CA PRO A 95 -0.97 10.78 10.87
C PRO A 95 0.31 11.63 10.75
N ARG A 96 0.43 12.76 11.48
CA ARG A 96 1.51 13.76 11.33
C ARG A 96 2.91 13.13 11.18
N LYS A 97 3.19 12.05 11.92
CA LYS A 97 4.44 11.27 11.81
C LYS A 97 4.65 10.59 10.46
N LYS A 98 3.61 10.03 9.81
CA LYS A 98 3.69 9.50 8.45
C LYS A 98 4.05 10.60 7.45
N ALA A 99 3.43 11.78 7.58
CA ALA A 99 3.75 12.93 6.73
C ALA A 99 5.23 13.31 6.80
N GLY A 100 5.75 13.46 8.03
CA GLY A 100 7.16 13.73 8.27
C GLY A 100 8.06 12.63 7.73
N ALA A 101 7.67 11.37 7.88
CA ALA A 101 8.45 10.23 7.39
C ALA A 101 8.48 10.16 5.86
N VAL A 102 7.36 10.49 5.21
CA VAL A 102 7.29 10.61 3.74
C VAL A 102 8.18 11.75 3.25
N ALA A 103 8.10 12.92 3.89
CA ALA A 103 8.95 14.06 3.56
C ALA A 103 10.44 13.75 3.75
N TYR A 104 10.81 13.11 4.87
CA TYR A 104 12.18 12.69 5.16
C TYR A 104 12.75 11.75 4.08
N MET A 105 11.93 10.87 3.52
CA MET A 105 12.33 9.95 2.45
C MET A 105 12.24 10.54 1.03
N GLY A 106 11.99 11.85 0.90
CA GLY A 106 11.95 12.56 -0.38
C GLY A 106 10.59 12.57 -1.08
N GLY A 107 9.52 12.09 -0.44
CA GLY A 107 8.14 12.31 -0.90
C GLY A 107 7.76 11.70 -2.25
N SER A 108 8.55 10.76 -2.77
CA SER A 108 8.34 10.17 -4.10
C SER A 108 8.62 8.68 -4.11
N CYS A 109 7.90 7.95 -4.96
CA CYS A 109 8.11 6.53 -5.18
C CYS A 109 9.43 6.30 -5.93
N THR A 110 10.39 5.60 -5.31
CA THR A 110 11.68 5.26 -5.96
C THR A 110 11.53 4.20 -7.05
N GLY A 111 10.44 3.42 -7.03
CA GLY A 111 10.21 2.33 -7.98
C GLY A 111 9.74 2.80 -9.35
N CYS A 112 8.95 3.89 -9.42
CA CYS A 112 8.43 4.42 -10.68
C CYS A 112 8.73 5.90 -10.89
N ASN A 113 9.15 6.64 -9.87
CA ASN A 113 9.42 8.09 -9.87
C ASN A 113 8.26 9.01 -10.27
N GLU A 114 7.15 8.49 -10.79
CA GLU A 114 5.98 9.28 -11.18
C GLU A 114 5.01 9.63 -10.04
N VAL A 115 5.09 8.93 -8.90
CA VAL A 115 4.06 9.03 -7.84
C VAL A 115 4.63 9.75 -6.62
N THR A 116 4.00 10.86 -6.26
CA THR A 116 4.39 11.72 -5.12
C THR A 116 3.30 11.88 -4.07
N LEU A 117 2.09 11.36 -4.31
CA LEU A 117 0.95 11.54 -3.40
C LEU A 117 1.17 10.79 -2.06
N PRO A 118 1.28 11.46 -0.90
CA PRO A 118 1.60 10.81 0.37
C PRO A 118 0.62 9.72 0.83
N ALA A 119 -0.66 9.85 0.45
CA ALA A 119 -1.70 8.88 0.78
C ALA A 119 -1.42 7.47 0.22
N VAL A 120 -0.76 7.38 -0.94
CA VAL A 120 -0.49 6.10 -1.62
C VAL A 120 0.95 5.62 -1.43
N LEU A 121 1.79 6.40 -0.74
CA LEU A 121 3.17 6.03 -0.43
C LEU A 121 3.23 5.11 0.79
N GLU A 122 4.05 4.06 0.67
CA GLU A 122 4.28 3.00 1.65
C GLU A 122 5.79 2.77 1.83
N PHE A 123 6.20 2.45 3.07
CA PHE A 123 7.57 2.13 3.42
C PHE A 123 7.83 0.64 3.17
N HIS A 124 8.83 0.32 2.34
CA HIS A 124 9.23 -1.05 2.07
C HIS A 124 10.64 -1.29 2.62
N HIS A 125 10.79 -2.21 3.58
CA HIS A 125 12.11 -2.62 4.04
C HIS A 125 12.89 -3.28 2.89
N ARG A 126 14.14 -2.86 2.69
CA ARG A 126 15.03 -3.47 1.66
C ARG A 126 15.34 -4.92 1.99
N ASP A 127 15.58 -5.18 3.27
CA ASP A 127 15.70 -6.52 3.83
C ASP A 127 14.69 -6.67 4.97
N ALA A 128 13.80 -7.65 4.84
CA ALA A 128 12.78 -7.93 5.84
C ALA A 128 13.34 -8.52 7.15
N THR A 129 14.59 -8.97 7.16
CA THR A 129 15.28 -9.56 8.32
C THR A 129 16.00 -8.52 9.17
N GLU A 130 16.33 -7.35 8.61
CA GLU A 130 17.03 -6.26 9.31
C GLU A 130 16.08 -5.32 10.07
N LYS A 131 14.77 -5.46 9.85
CA LYS A 131 13.77 -4.62 10.49
C LYS A 131 13.65 -4.93 11.98
N GLU A 132 13.54 -3.89 12.80
CA GLU A 132 13.20 -4.07 14.21
C GLU A 132 11.68 -4.05 14.41
N PHE A 133 10.96 -3.30 13.57
CA PHE A 133 9.50 -3.16 13.66
C PHE A 133 8.87 -2.67 12.35
N GLY A 134 7.55 -2.81 12.21
CA GLY A 134 6.84 -2.27 11.04
C GLY A 134 6.57 -0.77 11.20
N ILE A 135 7.13 0.08 10.33
CA ILE A 135 6.92 1.55 10.40
C ILE A 135 5.43 1.92 10.47
N SER A 136 4.63 1.41 9.53
CA SER A 136 3.21 1.80 9.41
C SER A 136 2.32 1.27 10.53
N ARG A 137 2.73 0.21 11.24
CA ARG A 137 1.92 -0.46 12.27
C ARG A 137 2.40 -0.12 13.69
N ASP A 138 3.70 -0.25 13.92
CA ASP A 138 4.30 -0.23 15.25
C ASP A 138 5.20 1.01 15.46
N GLY A 139 5.59 1.68 14.36
CA GLY A 139 6.48 2.85 14.41
C GLY A 139 5.80 4.12 14.92
N MET A 140 4.49 4.28 14.73
CA MET A 140 3.79 5.55 15.02
C MET A 140 3.72 5.90 16.52
N VAL A 141 3.86 4.89 17.40
CA VAL A 141 3.93 5.08 18.85
C VAL A 141 5.36 5.24 19.38
N ARG A 142 6.37 5.15 18.51
CA ARG A 142 7.79 5.24 18.90
C ARG A 142 8.31 6.69 18.86
N PRO A 143 9.43 6.96 19.55
CA PRO A 143 10.16 8.21 19.43
C PRO A 143 10.65 8.44 18.00
N TRP A 144 10.73 9.70 17.58
CA TRP A 144 11.06 10.10 16.21
C TRP A 144 12.41 9.54 15.74
N GLU A 145 13.43 9.58 16.59
CA GLU A 145 14.78 9.06 16.29
C GLU A 145 14.77 7.56 15.94
N LYS A 146 13.99 6.76 16.67
CA LYS A 146 13.84 5.32 16.36
C LYS A 146 13.11 5.11 15.03
N ILE A 147 12.15 5.97 14.71
CA ILE A 147 11.45 5.94 13.43
C ILE A 147 12.46 6.26 12.31
N LEU A 148 13.28 7.30 12.45
CA LEU A 148 14.31 7.65 11.46
C LEU A 148 15.33 6.53 11.24
N ALA A 149 15.82 5.93 12.32
CA ALA A 149 16.76 4.79 12.26
C ALA A 149 16.16 3.60 11.49
N GLU A 150 14.87 3.32 11.68
CA GLU A 150 14.19 2.24 10.97
C GLU A 150 13.82 2.62 9.52
N LEU A 151 13.49 3.90 9.25
CA LEU A 151 13.27 4.42 7.89
C LEU A 151 14.54 4.33 7.04
N ALA A 152 15.72 4.46 7.64
CA ALA A 152 16.99 4.31 6.94
C ALA A 152 17.18 2.91 6.33
N LYS A 153 16.42 1.91 6.79
CA LYS A 153 16.38 0.53 6.26
C LYS A 153 15.33 0.34 5.15
N CYS A 154 14.50 1.36 4.92
CA CYS A 154 13.39 1.32 3.96
C CYS A 154 13.73 1.98 2.62
N VAL A 155 12.92 1.68 1.61
CA VAL A 155 12.72 2.46 0.39
C VAL A 155 11.29 2.95 0.32
N MET A 156 11.07 4.09 -0.32
CA MET A 156 9.75 4.68 -0.50
C MET A 156 9.10 4.17 -1.79
N LEU A 157 7.97 3.49 -1.71
CA LEU A 157 7.26 2.97 -2.88
C LEU A 157 5.80 3.42 -2.86
N CYS A 158 5.21 3.69 -4.02
CA CYS A 158 3.76 3.75 -4.13
C CYS A 158 3.17 2.35 -3.92
N ALA A 159 1.91 2.29 -3.50
CA ALA A 159 1.20 1.05 -3.22
C ALA A 159 1.29 0.05 -4.38
N ASN A 160 1.14 0.49 -5.63
CA ASN A 160 1.30 -0.38 -6.81
C ASN A 160 2.71 -1.00 -6.88
N CYS A 161 3.76 -0.17 -6.84
CA CYS A 161 5.15 -0.65 -6.90
C CYS A 161 5.48 -1.57 -5.71
N HIS A 162 4.97 -1.26 -4.51
CA HIS A 162 5.18 -2.08 -3.34
C HIS A 162 4.58 -3.49 -3.50
N ARG A 163 3.37 -3.61 -4.06
CA ARG A 163 2.77 -4.92 -4.38
C ARG A 163 3.53 -5.66 -5.47
N GLU A 164 4.02 -4.95 -6.49
CA GLU A 164 4.85 -5.53 -7.56
C GLU A 164 6.16 -6.11 -7.02
N VAL A 165 6.82 -5.43 -6.07
CA VAL A 165 8.05 -5.91 -5.43
C VAL A 165 7.79 -7.17 -4.62
N HIS A 166 6.76 -7.20 -3.77
CA HIS A 166 6.38 -8.42 -3.01
C HIS A 166 6.02 -9.60 -3.92
N ALA A 167 5.52 -9.32 -5.12
CA ALA A 167 5.19 -10.34 -6.11
C ALA A 167 6.38 -10.77 -6.99
N GLY A 168 7.55 -10.13 -6.84
CA GLY A 168 8.73 -10.36 -7.68
C GLY A 168 8.57 -9.88 -9.13
N VAL A 169 7.59 -9.03 -9.40
CA VAL A 169 7.34 -8.44 -10.74
C VAL A 169 8.23 -7.23 -10.97
N ARG A 170 8.51 -6.47 -9.91
CA ARG A 170 9.44 -5.33 -9.92
C ARG A 170 10.63 -5.66 -9.03
N GLN A 171 11.82 -5.41 -9.54
CA GLN A 171 13.02 -5.34 -8.72
C GLN A 171 13.28 -3.88 -8.37
N ILE A 172 13.71 -3.65 -7.15
CA ILE A 172 14.22 -2.35 -6.69
C ILE A 172 15.73 -2.53 -6.56
N GLU A 173 16.51 -1.70 -7.25
CA GLU A 173 17.95 -1.70 -7.03
C GLU A 173 18.19 -1.28 -5.58
N GLY A 174 18.84 -2.16 -4.81
CA GLY A 174 19.45 -1.75 -3.56
C GLY A 174 20.45 -0.67 -3.91
N ARG A 175 20.18 0.59 -3.57
CA ARG A 175 21.10 1.71 -3.79
C ARG A 175 22.42 1.36 -3.10
N GLN A 176 23.40 0.84 -3.85
CA GLN A 176 24.77 0.84 -3.42
C GLN A 176 25.18 2.30 -3.29
N GLY A 177 25.54 2.74 -2.08
CA GLY A 177 26.46 3.85 -1.90
C GLY A 177 26.01 5.25 -2.33
N LEU A 178 24.81 5.69 -1.96
CA LEU A 178 24.63 7.11 -1.66
C LEU A 178 24.46 7.23 -0.15
N ILE A 179 25.60 7.45 0.52
CA ILE A 179 25.63 8.12 1.82
C ILE A 179 24.94 9.46 1.54
N LEU A 180 23.67 9.57 1.91
CA LEU A 180 23.06 10.89 2.05
C LEU A 180 23.95 11.62 3.08
N PRO A 181 24.39 12.86 2.80
CA PRO A 181 25.05 13.65 3.83
C PRO A 181 24.14 13.63 5.07
N PRO A 182 24.69 13.68 6.31
CA PRO A 182 23.88 13.80 7.51
C PRO A 182 22.94 14.98 7.32
N ILE A 183 21.67 14.71 7.01
CA ILE A 183 20.66 15.74 6.98
C ILE A 183 20.49 16.08 8.45
N GLU A 184 20.87 17.31 8.81
CA GLU A 184 20.65 17.86 10.13
C GLU A 184 19.24 17.48 10.56
N ILE A 185 19.15 16.83 11.73
CA ILE A 185 17.89 16.35 12.28
C ILE A 185 17.02 17.58 12.50
N ALA A 186 16.23 17.93 11.49
CA ALA A 186 15.22 18.96 11.62
C ALA A 186 14.32 18.50 12.78
N ALA A 187 14.20 19.40 13.76
CA ALA A 187 13.46 19.15 14.98
C ALA A 187 12.10 18.50 14.68
N SER A 188 11.69 17.60 15.57
CA SER A 188 10.38 16.93 15.54
C SER A 188 9.31 17.86 14.98
N PRO A 189 8.47 17.44 14.02
CA PRO A 189 7.29 18.23 13.69
C PRO A 189 6.56 18.50 15.01
N ALA A 190 6.39 19.78 15.35
CA ALA A 190 5.83 20.21 16.61
C ALA A 190 4.44 19.59 16.81
N ALA A 191 4.14 19.29 18.08
CA ALA A 191 3.02 18.47 18.55
C ALA A 191 1.66 18.80 17.92
#